data_AF-A0A954F6V6-F1
#
_entry.id   AF-A0A954F6V6-F1
#
_cell.length_a   1.000
_cell.length_b   1.000
_cell.length_c   1.000
_cell.angle_alpha   90.00
_cell.angle_beta   90.00
_cell.angle_gamma   90.00
#
_symmetry.space_group_name_H-M   'P 1'
#
loop_
_entity.id
_entity.type
_entity.pdbx_description
1 polymer ?
#
loop_
_entity_poly.entity_id
_entity_poly.type
_entity_poly.pdbx_seq_one_letter_code
_entity_poly.pdbx_strand_id
1 'polypeptide(L)'
;AGVLFPHSDWGAMAVVGIALVLWYVCFGWMSRRFELEADLYSMQLTGDPEALIQALERVGGGARDQGGWRHFSTARRVQFLHRAAFDEVFRLRFLRRIRSLGKAGLVLGGVVLVVSIVSMARHFGEDRLHARLTLGTYAPAWGQSDTDLGTEPEFASLLELASQIANPDGSRVPLERVESALQDALTQGDFDLAVGWAQLLSKREQPDADRLLEQMRIGPWPLDLNAGLEDWPIPWRGYALEGLEALRRDREAQAR
;
A
#
# COMPACT_ATOMS: atom_id res chain seq x y z
N ALA A 1 -12.89 -13.75 -26.44
CA ALA A 1 -11.49 -13.37 -26.69
C ALA A 1 -11.38 -11.86 -26.53
N GLY A 2 -10.45 -11.38 -25.71
CA GLY A 2 -10.48 -10.03 -25.12
C GLY A 2 -11.11 -10.13 -23.73
N VAL A 3 -10.48 -9.73 -22.63
CA VAL A 3 -9.54 -8.63 -22.47
C VAL A 3 -8.47 -9.00 -21.43
N LEU A 4 -7.24 -9.25 -21.88
CA LEU A 4 -6.03 -9.21 -21.06
C LEU A 4 -5.46 -7.80 -21.24
N PHE A 5 -5.92 -6.83 -20.46
CA PHE A 5 -5.14 -5.62 -20.21
C PHE A 5 -4.23 -5.95 -19.03
N PRO A 6 -2.94 -6.29 -19.22
CA PRO A 6 -2.01 -6.25 -18.10
C PRO A 6 -1.94 -4.79 -17.65
N HIS A 7 -2.46 -4.50 -16.47
CA HIS A 7 -2.10 -3.27 -15.76
C HIS A 7 -0.57 -3.17 -15.75
N SER A 8 -0.03 -1.96 -15.83
CA SER A 8 1.36 -1.66 -16.12
C SER A 8 2.34 -2.08 -15.02
N ASP A 9 2.43 -3.38 -14.73
CA ASP A 9 3.31 -4.01 -13.76
C ASP A 9 4.78 -3.80 -14.12
N TRP A 10 5.08 -3.56 -15.39
CA TRP A 10 6.42 -3.19 -15.84
C TRP A 10 6.97 -1.95 -15.14
N GLY A 11 6.12 -0.96 -14.86
CA GLY A 11 6.52 0.24 -14.14
C GLY A 11 6.86 -0.08 -12.68
N ALA A 12 5.99 -0.82 -11.99
CA ALA A 12 6.23 -1.24 -10.61
C ALA A 12 7.48 -2.14 -10.50
N MET A 13 7.64 -3.10 -11.42
CA MET A 13 8.81 -3.98 -11.50
C MET A 13 10.09 -3.21 -11.79
N ALA A 14 10.04 -2.19 -12.65
CA ALA A 14 11.19 -1.32 -12.91
C ALA A 14 11.59 -0.53 -11.65
N VAL A 15 10.62 0.03 -10.93
CA VAL A 15 10.86 0.75 -9.67
C VAL A 15 11.48 -0.17 -8.62
N VAL A 16 10.93 -1.37 -8.44
CA VAL A 16 11.48 -2.37 -7.50
C VAL A 16 12.89 -2.79 -7.93
N GLY A 17 13.12 -3.05 -9.22
CA GLY A 17 14.43 -3.39 -9.74
C GLY A 17 15.47 -2.30 -9.50
N ILE A 18 15.12 -1.04 -9.75
CA ILE A 18 15.99 0.12 -9.47
C ILE A 18 16.28 0.20 -7.96
N ALA A 19 15.26 0.05 -7.12
CA ALA A 19 15.43 0.07 -5.66
C ALA A 19 16.38 -1.03 -5.17
N LEU A 20 16.27 -2.25 -5.70
CA LEU A 20 17.16 -3.36 -5.36
C LEU A 20 18.60 -3.10 -5.80
N VAL A 21 18.81 -2.55 -7.00
CA VAL A 21 20.15 -2.19 -7.49
C VAL A 21 20.76 -1.09 -6.62
N LEU A 22 20.00 -0.04 -6.33
CA LEU A 22 20.44 1.04 -5.44
C LEU A 22 20.78 0.51 -4.06
N TRP A 23 19.91 -0.33 -3.48
CA TRP A 23 20.17 -0.99 -2.21
C TRP A 23 21.46 -1.81 -2.26
N TYR A 24 21.64 -2.66 -3.28
CA TYR A 24 22.82 -3.50 -3.42
C TYR A 24 24.12 -2.67 -3.51
N VAL A 25 24.12 -1.62 -4.32
CA VAL A 25 25.30 -0.75 -4.49
C VAL A 25 25.58 0.06 -3.23
N CYS A 26 24.56 0.74 -2.68
CA CYS A 26 24.70 1.58 -1.49
C CYS A 26 25.11 0.76 -0.27
N PHE A 27 24.50 -0.41 -0.07
CA PHE A 27 24.80 -1.30 1.04
C PHE A 27 26.25 -1.79 0.99
N GLY A 28 26.68 -2.36 -0.14
CA GLY A 28 28.05 -2.87 -0.28
C GLY A 28 29.10 -1.75 -0.15
N TRP A 29 28.80 -0.56 -0.68
CA TRP A 29 29.66 0.60 -0.50
C TRP A 29 29.76 1.06 0.96
N MET A 30 28.62 1.17 1.67
CA MET A 30 28.58 1.62 3.06
C MET A 30 29.23 0.62 4.02
N SER A 31 28.93 -0.67 3.87
CA SER A 31 29.50 -1.77 4.68
C SER A 31 31.02 -1.72 4.69
N ARG A 32 31.64 -1.56 3.52
CA ARG A 32 33.08 -1.44 3.37
C ARG A 32 33.67 -0.19 4.04
N ARG A 33 32.91 0.90 4.13
CA ARG A 33 33.35 2.11 4.84
C ARG A 33 33.23 1.99 6.35
N PHE A 34 32.19 1.32 6.85
CA PHE A 34 32.09 0.98 8.26
C PHE A 34 33.20 0.03 8.71
N GLU A 35 33.60 -0.91 7.86
CA GLU A 35 34.76 -1.77 8.13
C GLU A 35 36.05 -0.95 8.33
N LEU A 36 36.35 0.00 7.43
CA LEU A 36 37.52 0.87 7.58
C LEU A 36 37.41 1.85 8.76
N GLU A 37 36.21 2.32 9.08
CA GLU A 37 35.97 3.17 10.25
C GLU A 37 36.18 2.39 11.56
N ALA A 38 35.73 1.14 11.63
CA ALA A 38 35.96 0.26 12.77
C ALA A 38 37.44 -0.08 12.95
N ASP A 39 38.16 -0.35 11.86
CA ASP A 39 39.62 -0.54 11.88
C ASP A 39 40.33 0.69 12.43
N LEU A 40 39.95 1.88 11.94
CA LEU A 40 40.53 3.13 12.38
C LEU A 40 40.24 3.43 13.86
N TYR A 41 39.02 3.13 14.31
CA TYR A 41 38.64 3.25 15.72
C TYR A 41 39.46 2.29 16.60
N SER A 42 39.65 1.06 16.14
CA SER A 42 40.45 0.05 16.85
C SER A 42 41.92 0.48 16.98
N MET A 43 42.51 1.01 15.90
CA MET A 43 43.87 1.55 15.89
C MET A 43 44.02 2.72 16.87
N GLN A 44 43.02 3.60 16.96
CA GLN A 44 43.04 4.73 17.90
C GLN A 44 42.90 4.27 19.35
N LEU A 45 42.13 3.20 19.59
CA LEU A 45 41.90 2.65 20.92
C LEU A 45 43.12 1.90 21.44
N THR A 46 43.79 1.12 20.60
CA THR A 46 44.99 0.34 21.00
C THR A 46 46.25 1.18 21.05
N GLY A 47 46.35 2.23 20.23
CA GLY A 47 47.56 3.05 20.10
C GLY A 47 48.74 2.33 19.43
N ASP A 48 48.55 1.09 18.99
CA ASP A 48 49.56 0.27 18.32
C ASP A 48 49.01 -0.21 16.95
N PRO A 49 49.32 0.51 15.86
CA PRO A 49 48.88 0.14 14.52
C PRO A 49 49.52 -1.16 14.02
N GLU A 50 50.75 -1.47 14.44
CA GLU A 50 51.47 -2.65 13.98
C GLU A 50 50.87 -3.93 14.56
N ALA A 51 50.51 -3.92 15.86
CA ALA A 51 49.79 -5.04 16.48
C ALA A 51 48.45 -5.33 15.78
N LEU A 52 47.69 -4.28 15.41
CA LEU A 52 46.42 -4.44 14.70
C LEU A 52 46.62 -4.98 13.27
N ILE A 53 47.62 -4.48 12.55
CA ILE A 53 47.97 -4.97 11.22
C ILE A 53 48.38 -6.45 11.28
N GLN A 54 49.25 -6.84 12.21
CA GLN A 54 49.67 -8.24 12.38
C GLN A 54 48.49 -9.15 12.73
N ALA A 55 47.58 -8.70 13.59
CA ALA A 55 46.36 -9.44 13.90
C ALA A 55 45.47 -9.64 12.66
N LEU A 56 45.26 -8.60 11.85
CA LEU A 56 44.50 -8.68 10.61
C LEU A 56 45.15 -9.63 9.60
N GLU A 57 46.47 -9.54 9.42
CA GLU A 57 47.22 -10.44 8.54
C GLU A 57 47.10 -11.91 8.98
N ARG A 58 47.18 -12.16 10.29
CA ARG A 58 47.06 -13.51 10.85
C ARG A 58 45.66 -14.09 10.67
N VAL A 59 44.61 -13.27 10.79
CA VAL A 59 43.21 -13.70 10.56
C VAL A 59 42.92 -13.85 9.06
N GLY A 60 43.47 -12.98 8.21
CA GLY A 60 43.30 -13.06 6.76
C GLY A 60 43.97 -14.29 6.14
N GLY A 61 45.12 -14.71 6.67
CA GLY A 61 45.80 -15.95 6.28
C GLY A 61 45.94 -16.11 4.76
N GLY A 62 45.63 -17.30 4.26
CA GLY A 62 45.68 -17.61 2.82
C GLY A 62 44.62 -16.93 1.95
N ALA A 63 43.63 -16.26 2.56
CA ALA A 63 42.57 -15.52 1.88
C ALA A 63 42.81 -14.00 1.91
N ARG A 64 44.03 -13.56 2.23
CA ARG A 64 44.41 -12.15 2.41
C ARG A 64 43.94 -11.21 1.29
N ASP A 65 44.01 -11.66 0.04
CA ASP A 65 43.64 -10.85 -1.13
C ASP A 65 42.18 -11.02 -1.56
N GLN A 66 41.44 -11.92 -0.93
CA GLN A 66 40.04 -12.20 -1.26
C GLN A 66 39.14 -11.15 -0.60
N GLY A 67 38.53 -10.31 -1.43
CA GLY A 67 37.49 -9.37 -1.02
C GLY A 67 36.11 -9.86 -1.44
N GLY A 68 35.07 -9.23 -0.93
CA GLY A 68 33.68 -9.51 -1.30
C GLY A 68 32.89 -8.26 -1.63
N TRP A 69 31.61 -8.46 -1.94
CA TRP A 69 30.67 -7.37 -2.18
C TRP A 69 30.53 -6.44 -0.94
N ARG A 70 30.59 -7.00 0.27
CA ARG A 70 30.39 -6.26 1.55
C ARG A 70 31.66 -5.96 2.34
N HIS A 71 32.74 -6.70 2.07
CA HIS A 71 33.97 -6.64 2.85
C HIS A 71 35.17 -6.37 1.95
N PHE A 72 36.08 -5.53 2.42
CA PHE A 72 37.38 -5.39 1.79
C PHE A 72 38.24 -6.63 2.06
N SER A 73 39.18 -6.90 1.16
CA SER A 73 40.23 -7.88 1.44
C SER A 73 41.11 -7.38 2.58
N THR A 74 41.69 -8.32 3.34
CA THR A 74 42.62 -8.00 4.43
C THR A 74 43.78 -7.13 3.93
N ALA A 75 44.34 -7.43 2.75
CA ALA A 75 45.41 -6.63 2.15
C ALA A 75 45.02 -5.15 2.00
N ARG A 76 43.79 -4.87 1.56
CA ARG A 76 43.31 -3.49 1.36
C ARG A 76 43.07 -2.76 2.68
N ARG A 77 42.61 -3.47 3.71
CA ARG A 77 42.44 -2.92 5.07
C ARG A 77 43.78 -2.59 5.71
N VAL A 78 44.77 -3.47 5.57
CA VAL A 78 46.14 -3.24 6.04
C VAL A 78 46.78 -2.03 5.34
N GLN A 79 46.65 -1.94 4.01
CA GLN A 79 47.13 -0.76 3.27
C GLN A 79 46.48 0.54 3.76
N PHE A 80 45.18 0.51 4.04
CA PHE A 80 44.46 1.65 4.60
C PHE A 80 44.99 2.04 5.98
N LEU A 81 45.17 1.07 6.89
CA LEU A 81 45.68 1.31 8.24
C LEU A 81 47.10 1.86 8.22
N HIS A 82 47.98 1.29 7.41
CA HIS A 82 49.35 1.78 7.24
C HIS A 82 49.33 3.24 6.77
N ARG A 83 48.49 3.60 5.79
CA ARG A 83 48.37 5.01 5.36
C ARG A 83 47.80 5.89 6.47
N ALA A 84 46.78 5.44 7.19
CA ALA A 84 46.12 6.20 8.24
C ALA A 84 46.97 6.40 9.50
N ALA A 85 47.95 5.52 9.74
CA ALA A 85 48.91 5.63 10.85
C ALA A 85 49.91 6.77 10.61
N PHE A 86 50.41 6.92 9.38
CA PHE A 86 51.44 7.91 9.05
C PHE A 86 50.94 9.22 8.42
N ASP A 87 49.69 9.27 7.93
CA ASP A 87 49.08 10.47 7.34
C ASP A 87 47.82 10.90 8.10
N GLU A 88 48.02 11.80 9.06
CA GLU A 88 46.93 12.39 9.85
C GLU A 88 45.92 13.17 8.98
N VAL A 89 46.39 13.85 7.93
CA VAL A 89 45.51 14.64 7.05
C VAL A 89 44.59 13.71 6.26
N PHE A 90 45.09 12.57 5.80
CA PHE A 90 44.27 11.51 5.19
C PHE A 90 43.21 10.99 6.16
N ARG A 91 43.63 10.64 7.39
CA ARG A 91 42.74 10.14 8.46
C ARG A 91 41.61 11.12 8.76
N LEU A 92 41.92 12.38 8.99
CA LEU A 92 40.93 13.41 9.32
C LEU A 92 39.97 13.69 8.15
N ARG A 93 40.46 13.67 6.90
CA ARG A 93 39.61 13.80 5.71
C ARG A 93 38.65 12.62 5.57
N PHE A 94 39.13 11.40 5.79
CA PHE A 94 38.29 10.20 5.78
C PHE A 94 37.17 10.29 6.82
N LEU A 95 37.50 10.57 8.09
CA LEU A 95 36.52 10.72 9.16
C LEU A 95 35.51 11.83 8.90
N ARG A 96 35.95 12.99 8.41
CA ARG A 96 35.05 14.09 8.02
C ARG A 96 34.08 13.67 6.93
N ARG A 97 34.56 12.93 5.92
CA ARG A 97 33.71 12.42 4.84
C ARG A 97 32.67 11.44 5.37
N ILE A 98 33.06 10.45 6.17
CA ILE A 98 32.10 9.48 6.74
C ILE A 98 31.06 10.18 7.61
N ARG A 99 31.47 11.10 8.49
CA ARG A 99 30.52 11.89 9.30
C ARG A 99 29.58 12.73 8.46
N SER A 100 30.07 13.36 7.38
CA SER A 100 29.22 14.13 6.48
C SER A 100 28.17 13.26 5.78
N LEU A 101 28.54 12.03 5.40
CA LEU A 101 27.62 11.06 4.80
C LEU A 101 26.59 10.57 5.81
N GLY A 102 27.02 10.28 7.05
CA GLY A 102 26.09 9.92 8.14
C GLY A 102 25.07 11.03 8.41
N LYS A 103 25.52 12.29 8.47
CA LYS A 103 24.63 13.46 8.62
C LYS A 103 23.67 13.60 7.44
N ALA A 104 24.16 13.45 6.21
CA ALA A 104 23.30 13.49 5.03
C ALA A 104 22.24 12.38 5.05
N GLY A 105 22.62 11.17 5.48
CA GLY A 105 21.71 10.05 5.68
C GLY A 105 20.64 10.34 6.75
N LEU A 106 21.01 10.93 7.88
CA LEU A 106 20.06 11.33 8.93
C LEU A 106 19.08 12.41 8.44
N VAL A 107 19.57 13.41 7.71
CA VAL A 107 18.71 14.46 7.12
C VAL A 107 17.73 13.85 6.13
N LEU A 108 18.22 13.01 5.21
CA LEU A 108 17.37 12.33 4.24
C LEU A 108 16.33 11.43 4.91
N GLY A 109 16.74 10.64 5.92
CA GLY A 109 15.84 9.81 6.69
C GLY A 109 14.77 10.63 7.42
N GLY A 110 15.15 11.78 8.00
CA GLY A 110 14.22 12.72 8.61
C GLY A 110 13.21 13.30 7.62
N VAL A 111 13.65 13.69 6.43
CA VAL A 111 12.76 14.17 5.36
C VAL A 111 11.77 13.09 4.94
N VAL A 112 12.23 11.86 4.70
CA VAL A 112 11.36 10.73 4.35
C VAL A 112 10.34 10.48 5.47
N LEU A 113 10.78 10.48 6.73
CA LEU A 113 9.89 10.29 7.88
C LEU A 113 8.80 11.36 7.94
N VAL A 114 9.15 12.64 7.76
CA VAL A 114 8.18 13.75 7.76
C VAL A 114 7.20 13.60 6.60
N VAL A 115 7.69 13.29 5.39
CA VAL A 115 6.82 13.04 4.22
C VAL A 115 5.86 11.89 4.49
N SER A 116 6.35 10.77 5.06
CA SER A 116 5.51 9.63 5.43
C SER A 116 4.46 9.99 6.47
N ILE A 117 4.80 10.77 7.50
CA ILE A 117 3.85 11.24 8.52
C ILE A 117 2.78 12.15 7.89
N VAL A 118 3.18 13.11 7.05
CA VAL A 118 2.25 14.00 6.35
C VAL A 118 1.35 13.22 5.39
N SER A 119 1.92 12.26 4.65
CA SER A 119 1.16 11.38 3.77
C SER A 119 0.14 10.58 4.56
N MET A 120 0.56 9.93 5.65
CA MET A 120 -0.33 9.17 6.53
C MET A 120 -1.44 10.07 7.10
N ALA A 121 -1.11 11.28 7.57
CA ALA A 121 -2.09 12.21 8.13
C ALA A 121 -3.14 12.65 7.09
N ARG A 122 -2.74 12.78 5.81
CA ARG A 122 -3.67 13.13 4.71
C ARG A 122 -4.63 12.00 4.37
N HIS A 123 -4.15 10.76 4.30
CA HIS A 123 -4.99 9.60 3.94
C HIS A 123 -5.77 9.02 5.14
N PHE A 124 -5.48 9.46 6.36
CA PHE A 124 -6.16 9.01 7.57
C PHE A 124 -7.67 9.33 7.60
N GLY A 125 -8.15 10.28 6.78
CA GLY A 125 -9.58 10.52 6.59
C GLY A 125 -10.26 9.38 5.85
N GLU A 126 -9.74 9.06 4.66
CA GLU A 126 -10.21 7.97 3.80
C GLU A 126 -10.16 6.62 4.53
N ASP A 127 -9.06 6.30 5.21
CA ASP A 127 -8.92 5.07 5.98
C ASP A 127 -9.99 4.92 7.07
N ARG A 128 -10.33 6.03 7.75
CA ARG A 128 -11.39 6.05 8.77
C ARG A 128 -12.77 5.86 8.15
N LEU A 129 -13.04 6.46 7.00
CA LEU A 129 -14.30 6.28 6.28
C LEU A 129 -14.45 4.84 5.81
N HIS A 130 -13.41 4.27 5.20
CA HIS A 130 -13.38 2.87 4.80
C HIS A 130 -13.65 1.94 6.00
N ALA A 131 -12.93 2.14 7.11
CA ALA A 131 -13.13 1.35 8.33
C ALA A 131 -14.57 1.44 8.85
N ARG A 132 -15.20 2.62 8.84
CA ARG A 132 -16.59 2.80 9.27
C ARG A 132 -17.57 2.08 8.36
N LEU A 133 -17.38 2.17 7.04
CA LEU A 133 -18.21 1.46 6.06
C LEU A 133 -18.11 -0.05 6.27
N THR A 134 -16.90 -0.59 6.40
CA THR A 134 -16.66 -2.02 6.66
C THR A 134 -17.24 -2.47 8.00
N LEU A 135 -17.10 -1.65 9.05
CA LEU A 135 -17.65 -1.95 10.36
C LEU A 135 -19.17 -1.79 10.42
N GLY A 136 -19.80 -1.09 9.46
CA GLY A 136 -21.23 -0.82 9.45
C GLY A 136 -21.65 0.30 10.40
N THR A 137 -20.75 1.21 10.78
CA THR A 137 -21.03 2.32 11.70
C THR A 137 -21.29 3.60 10.91
N TYR A 138 -22.56 3.80 10.55
CA TYR A 138 -23.02 4.94 9.77
C TYR A 138 -23.55 6.01 10.72
N ALA A 139 -22.82 7.09 10.94
CA ALA A 139 -23.30 8.14 11.85
C ALA A 139 -24.31 9.02 11.08
N PRO A 140 -25.47 9.35 11.67
CA PRO A 140 -26.53 10.11 10.98
C PRO A 140 -26.15 11.58 10.69
N ALA A 141 -25.07 12.08 11.29
CA ALA A 141 -24.56 13.44 11.06
C ALA A 141 -23.06 13.37 10.77
N TRP A 142 -22.70 12.85 9.61
CA TRP A 142 -21.36 13.10 9.08
C TRP A 142 -21.30 14.58 8.71
N GLY A 143 -20.58 15.35 9.54
CA GLY A 143 -20.37 16.77 9.29
C GLY A 143 -19.58 16.96 7.99
N GLN A 144 -19.74 18.13 7.36
CA GLN A 144 -18.98 18.54 6.17
C GLN A 144 -17.46 18.29 6.29
N SER A 145 -16.92 18.28 7.51
CA SER A 145 -15.51 17.96 7.79
C SER A 145 -15.07 16.55 7.39
N ASP A 146 -15.97 15.55 7.37
CA ASP A 146 -15.64 14.18 6.92
C ASP A 146 -15.73 14.05 5.38
N THR A 147 -16.42 14.99 4.71
CA THR A 147 -16.59 15.03 3.23
C THR A 147 -15.55 15.91 2.54
N ASP A 148 -15.03 16.94 3.24
CA ASP A 148 -14.00 17.87 2.72
C ASP A 148 -12.57 17.28 2.71
N LEU A 149 -12.36 16.07 3.27
CA LEU A 149 -11.03 15.47 3.42
C LEU A 149 -10.48 14.79 2.16
N GLY A 150 -10.93 15.18 0.98
CA GLY A 150 -10.49 14.60 -0.29
C GLY A 150 -11.19 13.29 -0.65
N THR A 151 -12.35 13.04 -0.03
CA THR A 151 -13.16 11.84 -0.22
C THR A 151 -13.44 11.62 -1.71
N GLU A 152 -12.99 10.49 -2.26
CA GLU A 152 -13.32 10.14 -3.63
C GLU A 152 -14.86 10.15 -3.81
N PRO A 153 -15.37 10.59 -4.98
CA PRO A 153 -16.80 10.72 -5.21
C PRO A 153 -17.60 9.45 -4.88
N GLU A 154 -17.00 8.27 -5.09
CA GLU A 154 -17.60 6.97 -4.77
C GLU A 154 -17.92 6.82 -3.28
N PHE A 155 -17.02 7.24 -2.39
CA PHE A 155 -17.27 7.17 -0.96
C PHE A 155 -18.38 8.14 -0.54
N ALA A 156 -18.44 9.33 -1.12
CA ALA A 156 -19.50 10.29 -0.80
C ALA A 156 -20.89 9.71 -1.10
N SER A 157 -21.08 9.06 -2.26
CA SER A 157 -22.36 8.40 -2.59
C SER A 157 -22.69 7.23 -1.67
N LEU A 158 -21.69 6.42 -1.30
CA LEU A 158 -21.91 5.29 -0.38
C LEU A 158 -22.24 5.75 1.03
N LEU A 159 -21.65 6.87 1.46
CA LEU A 159 -21.98 7.48 2.73
C LEU A 159 -23.43 7.98 2.71
N GLU A 160 -23.82 8.76 1.70
CA GLU A 160 -25.20 9.22 1.57
C GLU A 160 -26.20 8.06 1.63
N LEU A 161 -25.92 6.97 0.91
CA LEU A 161 -26.72 5.75 0.93
C LEU A 161 -26.76 5.08 2.32
N ALA A 162 -25.61 4.86 2.94
CA ALA A 162 -25.50 4.21 4.24
C ALA A 162 -26.19 5.02 5.36
N SER A 163 -26.26 6.34 5.23
CA SER A 163 -26.96 7.22 6.17
C SER A 163 -28.48 6.96 6.23
N GLN A 164 -29.07 6.42 5.15
CA GLN A 164 -30.51 6.12 5.09
C GLN A 164 -30.92 4.98 6.02
N ILE A 165 -30.00 4.07 6.34
CA ILE A 165 -30.24 2.90 7.21
C ILE A 165 -29.50 2.99 8.55
N ALA A 166 -28.84 4.13 8.80
CA ALA A 166 -28.07 4.41 10.01
C ALA A 166 -28.93 4.30 11.27
N ASN A 167 -28.36 3.77 12.35
CA ASN A 167 -29.00 3.85 13.65
C ASN A 167 -28.81 5.27 14.22
N PRO A 168 -29.83 5.88 14.86
CA PRO A 168 -29.71 7.22 15.44
C PRO A 168 -28.62 7.34 16.51
N ASP A 169 -28.30 6.24 17.19
CA ASP A 169 -27.27 6.15 18.22
C ASP A 169 -25.86 5.89 17.65
N GLY A 170 -25.73 5.76 16.33
CA GLY A 170 -24.47 5.43 15.64
C GLY A 170 -24.01 3.99 15.84
N SER A 171 -24.86 3.12 16.42
CA SER A 171 -24.55 1.71 16.58
C SER A 171 -24.44 1.00 15.23
N ARG A 172 -23.69 -0.11 15.22
CA ARG A 172 -23.45 -0.92 14.02
C ARG A 172 -24.78 -1.36 13.38
N VAL A 173 -24.91 -1.11 12.08
CA VAL A 173 -26.04 -1.59 11.30
C VAL A 173 -25.85 -3.09 11.00
N PRO A 174 -26.83 -3.95 11.32
CA PRO A 174 -26.78 -5.37 10.99
C PRO A 174 -26.68 -5.59 9.47
N LEU A 175 -26.06 -6.69 9.05
CA LEU A 175 -25.86 -6.98 7.62
C LEU A 175 -27.19 -7.21 6.91
N GLU A 176 -28.11 -7.86 7.61
CA GLU A 176 -29.47 -8.19 7.21
C GLU A 176 -30.27 -6.94 6.79
N ARG A 177 -29.98 -5.78 7.40
CA ARG A 177 -30.64 -4.52 7.01
C ARG A 177 -30.12 -3.98 5.69
N VAL A 178 -28.81 -4.11 5.43
CA VAL A 178 -28.22 -3.72 4.15
C VAL A 178 -28.70 -4.66 3.05
N GLU A 179 -28.77 -5.96 3.36
CA GLU A 179 -29.33 -6.99 2.50
C GLU A 179 -30.79 -6.71 2.15
N SER A 180 -31.64 -6.41 3.13
CA SER A 180 -33.04 -6.04 2.91
C SER A 180 -33.16 -4.81 2.00
N ALA A 181 -32.33 -3.78 2.21
CA ALA A 181 -32.34 -2.59 1.37
C ALA A 181 -31.93 -2.88 -0.09
N LEU A 182 -30.98 -3.80 -0.30
CA LEU A 182 -30.64 -4.31 -1.63
C LEU A 182 -31.83 -5.05 -2.27
N GLN A 183 -32.52 -5.92 -1.52
CA GLN A 183 -33.71 -6.64 -2.03
C GLN A 183 -34.80 -5.68 -2.45
N ASP A 184 -35.07 -4.67 -1.62
CA ASP A 184 -36.09 -3.66 -1.89
C ASP A 184 -35.75 -2.88 -3.18
N ALA A 185 -34.50 -2.45 -3.34
CA ALA A 185 -34.03 -1.75 -4.55
C ALA A 185 -34.15 -2.63 -5.80
N LEU A 186 -33.70 -3.89 -5.73
CA LEU A 186 -33.80 -4.85 -6.82
C LEU A 186 -35.27 -5.11 -7.21
N THR A 187 -36.15 -5.29 -6.23
CA THR A 187 -37.58 -5.56 -6.45
C THR A 187 -38.30 -4.37 -7.06
N GLN A 188 -37.87 -3.15 -6.74
CA GLN A 188 -38.40 -1.92 -7.34
C GLN A 188 -37.83 -1.65 -8.74
N GLY A 189 -36.81 -2.40 -9.17
CA GLY A 189 -36.10 -2.18 -10.42
C GLY A 189 -35.17 -0.96 -10.40
N ASP A 190 -34.83 -0.44 -9.22
CA ASP A 190 -33.86 0.64 -9.07
C ASP A 190 -32.43 0.07 -9.02
N PHE A 191 -31.89 -0.23 -10.19
CA PHE A 191 -30.58 -0.87 -10.32
C PHE A 191 -29.43 0.05 -9.92
N ASP A 192 -29.57 1.37 -10.10
CA ASP A 192 -28.54 2.33 -9.68
C ASP A 192 -28.41 2.33 -8.15
N LEU A 193 -29.54 2.35 -7.44
CA LEU A 193 -29.57 2.21 -5.98
C LEU A 193 -29.07 0.84 -5.52
N ALA A 194 -29.45 -0.23 -6.24
CA ALA A 194 -28.99 -1.59 -5.94
C ALA A 194 -27.47 -1.75 -6.10
N VAL A 195 -26.84 -1.08 -7.08
CA VAL A 195 -25.35 -1.06 -7.21
C VAL A 195 -24.72 -0.46 -5.96
N GLY A 196 -25.26 0.66 -5.46
CA GLY A 196 -24.77 1.27 -4.23
C GLY A 196 -24.88 0.35 -3.01
N TRP A 197 -26.00 -0.38 -2.86
CA TRP A 197 -26.16 -1.33 -1.76
C TRP A 197 -25.22 -2.54 -1.88
N ALA A 198 -25.04 -3.05 -3.11
CA ALA A 198 -24.08 -4.12 -3.38
C ALA A 198 -22.64 -3.67 -3.10
N GLN A 199 -22.27 -2.42 -3.40
CA GLN A 199 -20.98 -1.81 -3.05
C GLN A 199 -20.80 -1.77 -1.54
N LEU A 200 -21.84 -1.39 -0.79
CA LEU A 200 -21.79 -1.36 0.67
C LEU A 200 -21.62 -2.77 1.26
N LEU A 201 -22.29 -3.79 0.71
CA LEU A 201 -22.12 -5.20 1.12
C LEU A 201 -20.70 -5.71 0.81
N SER A 202 -20.16 -5.38 -0.36
CA SER A 202 -18.77 -5.68 -0.74
C SER A 202 -17.77 -5.07 0.24
N LYS A 203 -17.94 -3.79 0.62
CA LYS A 203 -17.11 -3.14 1.65
C LYS A 203 -17.19 -3.81 3.02
N ARG A 204 -18.28 -4.53 3.31
CA ARG A 204 -18.47 -5.32 4.53
C ARG A 204 -18.01 -6.78 4.40
N GLU A 205 -17.27 -7.09 3.33
CA GLU A 205 -16.71 -8.41 3.05
C GLU A 205 -17.78 -9.51 2.99
N GLN A 206 -18.98 -9.17 2.51
CA GLN A 206 -20.03 -10.16 2.33
C GLN A 206 -19.68 -11.13 1.19
N PRO A 207 -19.79 -12.46 1.41
CA PRO A 207 -19.66 -13.43 0.35
C PRO A 207 -20.64 -13.08 -0.79
N ASP A 208 -20.20 -13.31 -2.02
CA ASP A 208 -20.96 -13.09 -3.24
C ASP A 208 -21.26 -11.61 -3.61
N ALA A 209 -21.03 -10.64 -2.74
CA ALA A 209 -21.27 -9.22 -3.05
C ALA A 209 -20.36 -8.68 -4.17
N ASP A 210 -19.07 -9.05 -4.16
CA ASP A 210 -18.13 -8.68 -5.24
C ASP A 210 -18.54 -9.29 -6.58
N ARG A 211 -18.97 -10.56 -6.55
CA ARG A 211 -19.46 -11.26 -7.75
C ARG A 211 -20.72 -10.58 -8.28
N LEU A 212 -21.65 -10.22 -7.39
CA LEU A 212 -22.85 -9.49 -7.74
C LEU A 212 -22.47 -8.16 -8.43
N LEU A 213 -21.61 -7.35 -7.80
CA LEU A 213 -21.18 -6.06 -8.35
C LEU A 213 -20.54 -6.17 -9.73
N GLU A 214 -19.68 -7.16 -9.94
CA GLU A 214 -19.06 -7.39 -11.24
C GLU A 214 -20.14 -7.66 -12.30
N GLN A 215 -21.13 -8.50 -11.98
CA GLN A 215 -22.26 -8.75 -12.89
C GLN A 215 -23.10 -7.48 -13.13
N MET A 216 -23.31 -6.65 -12.11
CA MET A 216 -24.03 -5.39 -12.25
C MET A 216 -23.29 -4.35 -13.10
N ARG A 217 -21.95 -4.40 -13.17
CA ARG A 217 -21.12 -3.47 -13.95
C ARG A 217 -20.98 -3.83 -15.43
N ILE A 218 -21.07 -5.11 -15.78
CA ILE A 218 -20.77 -5.62 -17.13
C ILE A 218 -21.87 -5.28 -18.16
N GLY A 219 -23.12 -5.02 -17.75
CA GLY A 219 -24.24 -4.95 -18.68
C GLY A 219 -24.97 -3.60 -18.71
N PRO A 220 -25.23 -2.99 -19.89
CA PRO A 220 -26.40 -2.13 -20.02
C PRO A 220 -27.63 -3.02 -19.90
N TRP A 221 -28.30 -3.02 -18.73
CA TRP A 221 -29.42 -3.89 -18.37
C TRP A 221 -30.43 -4.08 -19.51
N PRO A 222 -30.30 -5.17 -20.31
CA PRO A 222 -31.19 -5.38 -21.44
C PRO A 222 -32.52 -5.91 -20.91
N LEU A 223 -33.62 -5.54 -21.56
CA LEU A 223 -34.95 -6.12 -21.34
C LEU A 223 -35.03 -7.65 -21.61
N ASP A 224 -33.92 -8.29 -21.99
CA ASP A 224 -33.85 -9.73 -22.09
C ASP A 224 -33.64 -10.33 -20.69
N LEU A 225 -34.77 -10.55 -20.01
CA LEU A 225 -34.91 -11.04 -18.64
C LEU A 225 -34.07 -12.28 -18.30
N ASN A 226 -33.61 -13.04 -19.30
CA ASN A 226 -32.89 -14.29 -19.09
C ASN A 226 -31.38 -14.20 -19.40
N ALA A 227 -30.92 -13.19 -20.14
CA ALA A 227 -29.51 -13.10 -20.52
C ALA A 227 -28.67 -12.52 -19.37
N GLY A 228 -27.96 -13.39 -18.65
CA GLY A 228 -26.92 -13.01 -17.66
C GLY A 228 -27.29 -13.15 -16.18
N LEU A 229 -28.56 -13.39 -15.84
CA LEU A 229 -28.98 -13.64 -14.45
C LEU A 229 -28.67 -15.06 -13.95
N GLU A 230 -28.27 -15.98 -14.83
CA GLU A 230 -27.93 -17.36 -14.46
C GLU A 230 -26.70 -17.44 -13.56
N ASP A 231 -25.77 -16.48 -13.71
CA ASP A 231 -24.52 -16.41 -12.96
C ASP A 231 -24.62 -15.58 -11.67
N TRP A 232 -25.81 -15.05 -11.36
CA TRP A 232 -26.05 -14.27 -10.16
C TRP A 232 -26.08 -15.14 -8.91
N PRO A 233 -25.61 -14.63 -7.76
CA PRO A 233 -25.80 -15.31 -6.50
C PRO A 233 -27.28 -15.58 -6.23
N ILE A 234 -27.59 -16.82 -5.81
CA ILE A 234 -28.96 -17.31 -5.62
C ILE A 234 -29.82 -16.38 -4.74
N PRO A 235 -29.32 -15.77 -3.65
CA PRO A 235 -30.15 -14.92 -2.80
C PRO A 235 -30.74 -13.70 -3.52
N TRP A 236 -30.07 -13.17 -4.55
CA TRP A 236 -30.44 -11.89 -5.18
C TRP A 236 -31.15 -12.05 -6.52
N ARG A 237 -30.98 -13.19 -7.18
CA ARG A 237 -31.52 -13.47 -8.52
C ARG A 237 -33.04 -13.33 -8.58
N GLY A 238 -33.75 -13.82 -7.56
CA GLY A 238 -35.22 -13.77 -7.52
C GLY A 238 -35.76 -12.34 -7.49
N TYR A 239 -35.20 -11.49 -6.62
CA TYR A 239 -35.58 -10.10 -6.49
C TYR A 239 -35.28 -9.29 -7.76
N ALA A 240 -34.15 -9.56 -8.42
CA ALA A 240 -33.80 -8.91 -9.68
C ALA A 240 -34.80 -9.24 -10.81
N LEU A 241 -35.22 -10.51 -10.91
CA LEU A 241 -36.25 -10.92 -11.88
C LEU A 241 -37.57 -10.19 -11.64
N GLU A 242 -38.00 -10.10 -10.38
CA GLU A 242 -39.24 -9.42 -10.00
C GLU A 242 -39.22 -7.93 -10.39
N GLY A 243 -38.11 -7.23 -10.12
CA GLY A 243 -37.96 -5.83 -10.51
C GLY A 243 -37.94 -5.59 -12.02
N LEU A 244 -37.28 -6.45 -12.79
CA LEU A 244 -37.30 -6.33 -14.24
C LEU A 244 -38.69 -6.59 -14.82
N GLU A 245 -39.45 -7.54 -14.27
CA GLU A 245 -40.84 -7.76 -14.65
C GLU A 245 -41.74 -6.56 -14.32
N ALA A 246 -41.50 -5.89 -13.19
CA ALA A 246 -42.20 -4.66 -12.82
C ALA A 246 -41.92 -3.53 -13.81
N LEU A 247 -40.65 -3.27 -14.14
CA LEU A 247 -40.25 -2.26 -15.14
C LEU A 247 -40.83 -2.53 -16.52
N ARG A 248 -40.89 -3.81 -16.92
CA ARG A 248 -41.50 -4.21 -18.18
C ARG A 248 -42.98 -3.86 -18.22
N ARG A 249 -43.73 -4.19 -17.16
CA ARG A 249 -45.16 -3.88 -17.05
C ARG A 249 -45.44 -2.38 -17.12
N ASP A 250 -44.63 -1.56 -16.45
CA ASP A 250 -44.77 -0.10 -16.48
C ASP A 250 -44.56 0.47 -17.89
N ARG A 251 -43.51 0.02 -18.59
CA ARG A 251 -43.26 0.42 -20.00
C ARG A 251 -44.39 0.00 -20.94
N GLU A 252 -44.91 -1.22 -20.78
CA GLU A 252 -46.05 -1.71 -21.57
C GLU A 252 -47.33 -0.90 -21.30
N ALA A 253 -47.50 -0.38 -20.08
CA ALA A 253 -48.62 0.51 -19.74
C ALA A 253 -48.44 1.91 -20.34
N GLN A 254 -47.24 2.48 -20.30
CA GLN A 254 -46.94 3.79 -20.90
C GLN A 254 -47.03 3.82 -22.43
N ALA A 255 -46.85 2.66 -23.09
CA ALA A 255 -46.95 2.53 -24.53
C ALA A 255 -48.40 2.40 -25.06
N ARG A 256 -49.40 2.23 -24.18
CA ARG A 256 -50.83 2.11 -24.51
C ARG A 256 -51.55 3.44 -24.34
#